data_AF-A0A1B6EL72-F1
#
_entry.id   AF-A0A1B6EL72-F1
#
_cell.length_a   1.000
_cell.length_b   1.000
_cell.length_c   1.000
_cell.angle_alpha   90.00
_cell.angle_beta   90.00
_cell.angle_gamma   90.00
#
_symmetry.space_group_name_H-M   'P 1'
#
loop_
_entity.id
_entity.type
_entity.pdbx_description
1 polymer ?
#
loop_
_entity_poly.entity_id
_entity_poly.type
_entity_poly.pdbx_seq_one_letter_code
_entity_poly.pdbx_strand_id
1 'polypeptide(L)'
;DFEELAMDGPPLLARTALTNEEVSELGVLLMRDKRTCQPIVLTVLGALAWIDSLTCFKATVLVGPIIKQLMTDGSLTAEFAVHTIRSILQALMMHGQHEANQGVLIACGAQMYDILRPKFPEILNVIQQ
;
A
#
# COMPACT_ATOMS: atom_id res chain seq x y z
N ASP A 1 -6.89 -40.82 7.33
CA ASP A 1 -7.93 -39.78 7.22
C ASP A 1 -7.49 -38.49 7.90
N PHE A 2 -6.50 -37.81 7.31
CA PHE A 2 -5.85 -36.61 7.86
C PHE A 2 -5.99 -35.40 6.90
N GLU A 3 -7.11 -35.30 6.16
CA GLU A 3 -7.21 -34.37 5.02
C GLU A 3 -8.47 -33.49 4.95
N GLU A 4 -9.32 -33.39 5.99
CA GLU A 4 -10.63 -32.73 5.82
C GLU A 4 -11.00 -31.55 6.75
N LEU A 5 -10.08 -30.94 7.49
CA LEU A 5 -10.45 -29.89 8.47
C LEU A 5 -9.65 -28.58 8.43
N ALA A 6 -8.95 -28.30 7.34
CA ALA A 6 -8.15 -27.07 7.22
C ALA A 6 -8.51 -26.25 5.98
N MET A 7 -9.73 -25.74 5.87
CA MET A 7 -10.08 -24.74 4.83
C MET A 7 -11.29 -23.92 5.28
N ASP A 8 -11.09 -22.91 6.13
CA ASP A 8 -11.93 -21.69 6.10
C ASP A 8 -11.29 -20.51 6.86
N GLY A 9 -10.04 -20.20 6.52
CA GLY A 9 -9.41 -18.94 6.90
C GLY A 9 -9.03 -18.19 5.62
N PRO A 10 -9.14 -16.84 5.57
CA PRO A 10 -8.67 -16.09 4.42
C PRO A 10 -7.22 -16.49 4.10
N PRO A 11 -6.85 -16.59 2.81
CA PRO A 11 -5.62 -17.23 2.38
C PRO A 11 -4.43 -16.67 3.17
N LEU A 12 -3.58 -17.56 3.70
CA LEU A 12 -2.40 -17.20 4.49
C LEU A 12 -1.51 -16.16 3.77
N LEU A 13 -1.57 -16.12 2.45
CA LEU A 13 -0.93 -15.12 1.57
C LEU A 13 -1.38 -13.68 1.85
N ALA A 14 -2.64 -13.44 2.24
CA ALA A 14 -3.12 -12.11 2.64
C ALA A 14 -2.53 -11.66 3.98
N ARG A 15 -2.16 -12.62 4.86
CA ARG A 15 -1.45 -12.35 6.13
C ARG A 15 0.06 -12.21 5.96
N THR A 16 0.66 -12.79 4.92
CA THR A 16 2.10 -12.70 4.63
C THR A 16 2.48 -11.62 3.62
N ALA A 17 1.57 -11.13 2.78
CA ALA A 17 1.91 -10.17 1.73
C ALA A 17 2.31 -8.76 2.23
N LEU A 18 2.17 -8.50 3.53
CA LEU A 18 2.66 -7.29 4.18
C LEU A 18 3.43 -7.70 5.44
N THR A 19 4.47 -8.51 5.24
CA THR A 19 5.57 -8.64 6.20
C THR A 19 6.02 -7.26 6.66
N ASN A 20 6.57 -7.18 7.87
CA ASN A 20 7.25 -6.00 8.42
C ASN A 20 8.50 -5.65 7.59
N GLU A 21 8.34 -5.45 6.29
CA GLU A 21 9.38 -4.97 5.42
C GLU A 21 9.66 -3.53 5.82
N GLU A 22 10.92 -3.31 6.19
CA GLU A 22 11.46 -2.02 6.52
C GLU A 22 12.25 -1.51 5.32
N VAL A 23 12.27 -0.19 5.15
CA VAL A 23 13.11 0.44 4.14
C VAL A 23 14.57 0.21 4.54
N SER A 24 15.39 -0.24 3.60
CA SER A 24 16.83 -0.40 3.83
C SER A 24 17.49 0.93 4.20
N GLU A 25 18.68 0.89 4.81
CA GLU A 25 19.41 2.10 5.20
C GLU A 25 19.64 3.07 4.02
N LEU A 26 19.97 2.54 2.84
CA LEU A 26 20.08 3.34 1.62
C LEU A 26 18.74 3.95 1.21
N GLY A 27 17.65 3.18 1.31
CA GLY A 27 16.32 3.68 1.00
C GLY A 27 15.91 4.82 1.95
N VAL A 28 16.24 4.73 3.23
CA VAL A 28 16.02 5.80 4.21
C VAL A 28 16.79 7.06 3.82
N LEU A 29 18.06 6.93 3.43
CA LEU A 29 18.87 8.06 2.96
C LEU A 29 18.27 8.72 1.71
N LEU A 30 17.78 7.94 0.74
CA LEU A 30 17.12 8.44 -0.47
C LEU A 30 15.76 9.11 -0.17
N MET A 31 15.03 8.60 0.81
CA MET A 31 13.73 9.15 1.22
C MET A 31 13.87 10.47 1.98
N ARG A 32 15.05 10.74 2.57
CA ARG A 32 15.36 12.02 3.24
C ARG A 32 15.76 13.14 2.28
N ASP A 33 16.26 12.83 1.09
CA ASP A 33 16.55 13.85 0.07
C ASP A 33 15.25 14.24 -0.65
N LYS A 34 14.90 15.53 -0.58
CA LYS A 34 13.70 16.11 -1.20
C LYS A 34 13.66 15.89 -2.72
N ARG A 35 14.82 15.77 -3.38
CA ARG A 35 14.90 15.58 -4.84
C ARG A 35 14.51 14.18 -5.28
N THR A 36 14.64 13.19 -4.40
CA THR A 36 14.41 11.77 -4.72
C THR A 36 13.16 11.23 -4.06
N CYS A 37 12.83 11.70 -2.86
CA CYS A 37 11.67 11.27 -2.09
C CYS A 37 10.36 11.34 -2.88
N GLN A 38 10.01 12.53 -3.40
CA GLN A 38 8.75 12.73 -4.13
C GLN A 38 8.68 11.87 -5.41
N PRO A 39 9.71 11.84 -6.29
CA PRO A 39 9.71 10.94 -7.44
C PRO A 39 9.55 9.46 -7.07
N ILE A 40 10.21 8.99 -6.01
CA ILE A 40 10.11 7.58 -5.58
C ILE A 40 8.66 7.26 -5.18
N VAL A 41 8.07 8.07 -4.31
CA VAL A 41 6.70 7.88 -3.81
C VAL A 41 5.70 7.90 -4.95
N LEU A 42 5.76 8.92 -5.82
CA LEU A 42 4.86 9.04 -6.96
C LEU A 42 5.03 7.90 -7.96
N THR A 43 6.26 7.40 -8.15
CA THR A 43 6.51 6.26 -9.04
C THR A 43 5.87 4.98 -8.49
N VAL A 44 6.03 4.70 -7.18
CA VAL A 44 5.42 3.52 -6.56
C VAL A 44 3.90 3.61 -6.57
N LEU A 45 3.33 4.78 -6.22
CA LEU A 45 1.88 4.97 -6.28
C LEU A 45 1.34 4.92 -7.71
N GLY A 46 2.10 5.43 -8.68
CA GLY A 46 1.76 5.34 -10.11
C GLY A 46 1.82 3.91 -10.64
N ALA A 47 2.78 3.11 -10.17
CA ALA A 47 2.93 1.70 -10.54
C ALA A 47 1.72 0.84 -10.13
N LEU A 48 0.97 1.24 -9.10
CA LEU A 48 -0.31 0.60 -8.74
C LEU A 48 -1.38 0.75 -9.83
N ALA A 49 -1.30 1.81 -10.64
CA ALA A 49 -2.28 2.15 -11.67
C ALA A 49 -1.82 1.81 -13.10
N TRP A 50 -0.64 1.20 -13.26
CA TRP A 50 -0.20 0.71 -14.56
C TRP A 50 -0.97 -0.55 -14.95
N ILE A 51 -1.18 -0.76 -16.26
CA ILE A 51 -1.89 -1.93 -16.80
C ILE A 51 -0.97 -3.17 -16.77
N ASP A 52 -0.37 -3.46 -15.61
CA ASP A 52 0.43 -4.64 -15.35
C ASP A 52 0.15 -5.17 -13.94
N SER A 53 -0.58 -6.27 -13.90
CA SER A 53 -0.98 -6.95 -12.66
C SER A 53 0.19 -7.33 -11.76
N LEU A 54 1.35 -7.70 -12.32
CA LEU A 54 2.51 -8.12 -11.54
C LEU A 54 3.23 -6.90 -10.94
N THR A 55 3.33 -5.81 -11.70
CA THR A 55 3.88 -4.55 -11.19
C THR A 55 3.00 -3.99 -10.08
N CYS A 56 1.67 -4.02 -10.23
CA CYS A 56 0.75 -3.61 -9.16
C CYS A 56 0.96 -4.42 -7.88
N PHE A 57 1.08 -5.75 -8.00
CA PHE A 57 1.35 -6.64 -6.86
C PHE A 57 2.65 -6.25 -6.14
N LYS A 58 3.76 -6.10 -6.89
CA LYS A 58 5.07 -5.72 -6.33
C LYS A 58 5.07 -4.31 -5.73
N ALA A 59 4.37 -3.37 -6.36
CA ALA A 59 4.25 -2.01 -5.86
C ALA A 59 3.52 -1.98 -4.50
N THR A 60 2.51 -2.83 -4.32
CA THR A 60 1.74 -2.92 -3.06
C THR A 60 2.63 -3.26 -1.86
N VAL A 61 3.63 -4.13 -2.07
CA VAL A 61 4.63 -4.49 -1.04
C VAL A 61 5.48 -3.29 -0.61
N LEU A 62 5.73 -2.34 -1.52
CA LEU A 62 6.55 -1.14 -1.24
C LEU A 62 5.78 0.00 -0.56
N VAL A 63 4.46 0.09 -0.76
CA VAL A 63 3.64 1.20 -0.25
C VAL A 63 3.72 1.29 1.28
N GLY A 64 3.55 0.17 1.98
CA GLY A 64 3.59 0.11 3.44
C GLY A 64 4.88 0.70 4.06
N PRO A 65 6.07 0.16 3.73
CA PRO A 65 7.35 0.68 4.24
C PRO A 65 7.58 2.16 3.90
N ILE A 66 7.25 2.57 2.67
CA ILE A 66 7.45 3.95 2.22
C ILE A 66 6.61 4.94 3.04
N ILE A 67 5.32 4.63 3.26
CA ILE A 67 4.43 5.49 4.05
C ILE A 67 4.87 5.55 5.52
N LYS A 68 5.24 4.41 6.11
CA LYS A 68 5.78 4.36 7.48
C LYS A 68 7.06 5.20 7.61
N GLN A 69 7.95 5.16 6.62
CA GLN A 69 9.16 5.97 6.61
C GLN A 69 8.84 7.47 6.53
N LEU A 70 7.94 7.88 5.63
CA LEU A 70 7.50 9.28 5.52
C LEU A 70 6.87 9.81 6.81
N MET A 71 6.14 8.95 7.53
CA MET A 71 5.56 9.30 8.83
C MET A 71 6.62 9.47 9.91
N THR A 72 7.67 8.63 9.89
CA THR A 72 8.78 8.69 10.83
C THR A 72 9.62 9.94 10.62
N ASP A 73 9.89 10.30 9.37
CA ASP A 73 10.61 11.53 9.02
C ASP A 73 9.71 12.79 9.08
N GLY A 74 8.42 12.67 9.42
CA GLY A 74 7.48 13.79 9.53
C GLY A 74 7.21 14.53 8.21
N SER A 75 7.50 13.90 7.07
CA SER A 75 7.42 14.50 5.73
C SER A 75 6.09 14.21 5.01
N LEU A 76 5.21 13.42 5.63
CA LEU A 76 3.91 13.06 5.06
C LEU A 76 2.90 14.20 5.20
N THR A 77 2.32 14.64 4.08
CA THR A 77 1.26 15.65 4.05
C THR A 77 -0.12 15.03 3.85
N ALA A 78 -1.18 15.79 4.15
CA ALA A 78 -2.57 15.36 3.92
C ALA A 78 -2.84 15.04 2.44
N GLU A 79 -2.28 15.83 1.52
CA GLU A 79 -2.41 15.61 0.08
C GLU A 79 -1.80 14.27 -0.35
N PHE A 80 -0.62 13.92 0.18
CA PHE A 80 0.02 12.62 -0.08
C PHE A 80 -0.81 11.46 0.51
N ALA A 81 -1.37 11.63 1.70
CA ALA A 81 -2.20 10.61 2.34
C ALA A 81 -3.48 10.34 1.52
N VAL A 82 -4.16 11.40 1.07
CA VAL A 82 -5.31 11.33 0.17
C VAL A 82 -4.95 10.68 -1.17
N HIS A 83 -3.83 11.08 -1.77
CA HIS A 83 -3.38 10.51 -3.04
C HIS A 83 -3.06 9.01 -2.90
N THR A 84 -2.45 8.60 -1.79
CA THR A 84 -2.13 7.18 -1.51
C THR A 84 -3.40 6.33 -1.49
N ILE A 85 -4.42 6.73 -0.73
CA ILE A 85 -5.69 6.00 -0.66
C ILE A 85 -6.40 5.98 -2.02
N ARG A 86 -6.42 7.11 -2.73
CA ARG A 86 -7.02 7.18 -4.07
C ARG A 86 -6.33 6.23 -5.05
N SER A 87 -5.00 6.18 -5.05
CA SER A 87 -4.23 5.29 -5.94
C SER A 87 -4.50 3.82 -5.64
N ILE A 88 -4.64 3.44 -4.37
CA ILE A 88 -5.00 2.06 -3.98
C ILE A 88 -6.41 1.71 -4.45
N LEU A 89 -7.39 2.60 -4.26
CA LEU A 89 -8.77 2.37 -4.72
C LEU A 89 -8.83 2.26 -6.25
N GLN A 90 -8.11 3.12 -6.97
CA GLN A 90 -8.00 3.05 -8.42
C GLN A 90 -7.39 1.72 -8.88
N ALA A 91 -6.33 1.27 -8.21
CA ALA A 91 -5.72 -0.04 -8.49
C ALA A 91 -6.68 -1.19 -8.22
N LEU A 92 -7.50 -1.10 -7.16
CA LEU A 92 -8.53 -2.09 -6.86
C LEU A 92 -9.61 -2.13 -7.94
N MET A 93 -10.04 -0.97 -8.45
CA MET A 93 -10.97 -0.90 -9.57
C MET A 93 -10.40 -1.52 -10.86
N MET A 94 -9.10 -1.35 -11.11
CA MET A 94 -8.44 -1.84 -12.33
C MET A 94 -8.06 -3.33 -12.26
N HIS A 95 -7.52 -3.78 -11.12
CA HIS A 95 -6.92 -5.10 -10.97
C HIS A 95 -7.73 -6.06 -10.09
N GLY A 96 -8.83 -5.61 -9.50
CA GLY A 96 -9.66 -6.39 -8.56
C GLY A 96 -10.31 -7.63 -9.17
N GLN A 97 -10.32 -7.77 -10.50
CA GLN A 97 -10.72 -9.01 -11.18
C GLN A 97 -9.74 -10.17 -10.96
N HIS A 98 -8.48 -9.88 -10.59
CA HIS A 98 -7.47 -10.89 -10.27
C HIS A 98 -7.44 -11.12 -8.76
N GLU A 99 -7.79 -12.32 -8.31
CA GLU A 99 -7.90 -12.68 -6.89
C GLU A 99 -6.64 -12.33 -6.07
N ALA A 100 -5.46 -12.61 -6.62
CA ALA A 100 -4.18 -12.29 -5.97
C ALA A 100 -4.00 -10.78 -5.72
N ASN A 101 -4.37 -9.95 -6.70
CA ASN A 101 -4.29 -8.49 -6.58
C ASN A 101 -5.40 -7.95 -5.68
N GLN A 102 -6.62 -8.49 -5.79
CA GLN A 102 -7.73 -8.11 -4.96
C GLN A 102 -7.40 -8.28 -3.46
N GLY A 103 -6.90 -9.46 -3.08
CA GLY A 103 -6.53 -9.75 -1.69
C GLY A 103 -5.46 -8.80 -1.15
N VAL A 104 -4.37 -8.60 -1.91
CA VAL A 104 -3.26 -7.74 -1.45
C VAL A 104 -3.64 -6.25 -1.42
N LEU A 105 -4.45 -5.78 -2.37
CA LEU A 105 -4.90 -4.38 -2.43
C LEU A 105 -5.89 -4.06 -1.31
N ILE A 106 -6.80 -4.99 -0.97
CA ILE A 106 -7.71 -4.83 0.18
C ILE A 106 -6.90 -4.76 1.48
N ALA A 107 -5.95 -5.69 1.68
CA ALA A 107 -5.11 -5.70 2.87
C ALA A 107 -4.26 -4.41 2.99
N CYS A 108 -3.68 -3.95 1.88
CA CYS A 108 -2.93 -2.70 1.83
C CYS A 108 -3.83 -1.49 2.11
N GLY A 109 -5.00 -1.41 1.49
CA GLY A 109 -5.96 -0.33 1.73
C GLY A 109 -6.40 -0.22 3.18
N ALA A 110 -6.73 -1.36 3.82
CA ALA A 110 -7.08 -1.40 5.24
C ALA A 110 -5.91 -0.93 6.13
N GLN A 111 -4.70 -1.43 5.87
CA GLN A 111 -3.52 -1.02 6.63
C GLN A 111 -3.21 0.47 6.47
N MET A 112 -3.28 1.01 5.26
CA MET A 112 -3.04 2.43 5.01
C MET A 112 -4.12 3.30 5.65
N TYR A 113 -5.38 2.86 5.63
CA TYR A 113 -6.45 3.53 6.33
C TYR A 113 -6.20 3.63 7.84
N ASP A 114 -5.88 2.51 8.49
CA ASP A 114 -5.64 2.49 9.94
C ASP A 114 -4.45 3.37 10.35
N ILE A 115 -3.40 3.41 9.53
CA ILE A 115 -2.20 4.21 9.78
C ILE A 115 -2.45 5.71 9.56
N LEU A 116 -3.17 6.06 8.49
CA LEU A 116 -3.30 7.44 8.04
C LEU A 116 -4.49 8.18 8.67
N ARG A 117 -5.62 7.50 8.89
CA ARG A 117 -6.86 8.09 9.41
C ARG A 117 -6.67 8.87 10.72
N PRO A 118 -5.88 8.41 11.71
CA PRO A 118 -5.69 9.15 12.96
C PRO A 118 -5.00 10.51 12.77
N LYS A 119 -4.22 10.67 11.68
CA LYS A 119 -3.48 11.91 11.38
C LYS A 119 -4.16 12.78 10.32
N PHE A 120 -4.88 12.17 9.38
CA PHE A 120 -5.46 12.85 8.22
C PHE A 120 -6.94 12.48 8.07
N PRO A 121 -7.85 13.22 8.72
CA PRO A 121 -9.28 12.93 8.64
C PRO A 121 -9.85 13.15 7.22
N GLU A 122 -9.15 13.88 6.34
CA GLU A 122 -9.58 14.13 4.95
C GLU A 122 -9.70 12.84 4.12
N ILE A 123 -9.07 11.75 4.56
CA ILE A 123 -9.17 10.43 3.92
C ILE A 123 -10.60 9.91 3.87
N LEU A 124 -11.43 10.27 4.86
CA LEU A 124 -12.84 9.85 4.87
C LEU A 124 -13.60 10.34 3.65
N ASN A 125 -13.25 11.53 3.13
CA ASN A 125 -13.86 12.09 1.94
C ASN A 125 -13.55 11.27 0.68
N VAL A 126 -12.41 10.55 0.67
CA VAL A 126 -12.00 9.70 -0.46
C VAL A 126 -12.75 8.37 -0.45
N ILE A 127 -13.01 7.82 0.72
CA ILE A 127 -13.70 6.52 0.87
C ILE A 127 -15.22 6.67 0.67
N GLN A 128 -15.77 7.85 0.92
CA GLN A 128 -17.18 8.14 0.71
C GLN A 128 -17.53 8.50 -0.75
N GLN A 129 -16.53 8.58 -1.64
CA GLN A 129 -16.70 8.82 -3.08
C GLN A 129 -16.94 7.51 -3.83
#